data_AF-A0A963V3Y7-F1
#
_entry.id   AF-A0A963V3Y7-F1
#
_cell.length_a   1.000
_cell.length_b   1.000
_cell.length_c   1.000
_cell.angle_alpha   90.00
_cell.angle_beta   90.00
_cell.angle_gamma   90.00
#
_symmetry.space_group_name_H-M   'P 1'
#
loop_
_entity.id
_entity.type
_entity.pdbx_description
1 polymer ?
#
loop_
_entity_poly.entity_id
_entity_poly.type
_entity_poly.pdbx_seq_one_letter_code
_entity_poly.pdbx_strand_id
1 'polypeptide(L)'
;MKIVSTNVFVGPNVWAGFPVIRHVVDLGVLEDWPSARIGEAWIEALVEALPGLREHGCSYREPGGFIRRLREGDGTWLGHVAEHVALEIQGVAGSEVTFGRTRGTGVHGQYNLVYEYRQRDVGLEAGQLAIRLLMHLLPAVLKEQVAYDFDAEFDFPRELKDFVLMAQRKEFGPSTGSLVKAAEERDIPWLRLNNNSLVQFGHGKFQQRIQATITSQTKHIAVEISCDKEDTHNMLNDLGLPVPQQRLVYSPEQAVRAAKRIGYPVVVKPLDGNHGRGVSINLTEDEEVVKGFHEAKAESKSRGILIESFVSGLDHRMLVVNGELVAVAKRVPGHVVGDGKHTIAELVDIVNLDPRRGIGHEKVLTNLELDSQAERLMADAGHTAATVLPAGEVFYLRDTANLSTGGTAIDMTDVCHPDNKDMAERTIKAVGLDVGGVDFLIQDITKSYKDIGGAIVEVNAAPGFRMHVAPSEGKPRDVA
;
A
#
# COMPACT_ATOMS: atom_id res chain seq x y z
N MET A 1 -31.77 -2.30 -15.12
CA MET A 1 -31.83 -2.15 -13.66
C MET A 1 -31.41 -0.73 -13.27
N LYS A 2 -32.14 -0.06 -12.39
CA LYS A 2 -31.86 1.32 -11.95
C LYS A 2 -32.01 1.46 -10.44
N ILE A 3 -31.17 2.26 -9.81
CA ILE A 3 -31.35 2.68 -8.41
C ILE A 3 -32.43 3.77 -8.35
N VAL A 4 -33.53 3.48 -7.66
CA VAL A 4 -34.65 4.40 -7.44
C VAL A 4 -34.37 5.31 -6.24
N SER A 5 -33.81 4.76 -5.18
CA SER A 5 -33.42 5.52 -3.99
C SER A 5 -32.28 4.85 -3.24
N THR A 6 -31.53 5.65 -2.48
CA THR A 6 -30.40 5.21 -1.68
C THR A 6 -30.57 5.71 -0.26
N ASN A 7 -30.39 4.81 0.71
CA ASN A 7 -30.30 5.15 2.13
C ASN A 7 -29.00 4.59 2.69
N VAL A 8 -28.27 5.41 3.46
CA VAL A 8 -27.05 5.00 4.14
C VAL A 8 -27.33 5.01 5.64
N PHE A 9 -27.29 3.84 6.26
CA PHE A 9 -27.46 3.69 7.70
C PHE A 9 -26.10 3.64 8.37
N VAL A 10 -25.82 4.59 9.26
CA VAL A 10 -24.49 4.78 9.89
C VAL A 10 -24.30 4.02 11.22
N GLY A 11 -25.26 3.18 11.60
CA GLY A 11 -25.26 2.44 12.87
C GLY A 11 -26.42 1.44 12.94
N PRO A 12 -26.78 0.93 14.13
CA PRO A 12 -27.88 -0.01 14.30
C PRO A 12 -29.17 0.48 13.63
N ASN A 13 -29.79 -0.38 12.83
CA ASN A 13 -30.91 -0.04 11.98
C ASN A 13 -31.84 -1.25 11.79
N VAL A 14 -32.91 -1.07 11.00
CA VAL A 14 -33.95 -2.09 10.79
C VAL A 14 -33.46 -3.36 10.09
N TRP A 15 -32.29 -3.32 9.44
CA TRP A 15 -31.72 -4.45 8.71
C TRP A 15 -30.63 -5.18 9.49
N ALA A 16 -29.80 -4.43 10.22
CA ALA A 16 -28.64 -4.94 10.94
C ALA A 16 -28.23 -4.06 12.14
N GLY A 17 -27.45 -4.64 13.06
CA GLY A 17 -26.84 -3.92 14.19
C GLY A 17 -25.63 -3.06 13.83
N PHE A 18 -25.26 -2.99 12.55
CA PHE A 18 -24.07 -2.33 12.02
C PHE A 18 -24.43 -1.51 10.75
N PRO A 19 -23.52 -0.66 10.26
CA PRO A 19 -23.78 0.18 9.09
C PRO A 19 -24.09 -0.62 7.82
N VAL A 20 -25.12 -0.21 7.09
CA VAL A 20 -25.52 -0.83 5.80
C VAL A 20 -25.97 0.23 4.80
N ILE A 21 -25.78 -0.04 3.51
CA ILE A 21 -26.38 0.72 2.42
C ILE A 21 -27.62 -0.04 1.96
N ARG A 22 -28.70 0.69 1.74
CA ARG A 22 -29.90 0.20 1.06
C ARG A 22 -30.08 0.95 -0.25
N HIS A 23 -30.02 0.22 -1.36
CA HIS A 23 -30.57 0.67 -2.62
C HIS A 23 -31.97 0.08 -2.80
N VAL A 24 -32.93 0.91 -3.17
CA VAL A 24 -34.14 0.40 -3.83
C VAL A 24 -33.82 0.31 -5.31
N VAL A 25 -33.75 -0.90 -5.83
CA VAL A 25 -33.46 -1.16 -7.25
C VAL A 25 -34.74 -1.58 -7.98
N ASP A 26 -34.92 -1.04 -9.18
CA ASP A 26 -35.97 -1.42 -10.11
C ASP A 26 -35.34 -2.22 -11.26
N LEU A 27 -35.75 -3.48 -11.41
CA LEU A 27 -35.21 -4.38 -12.42
C LEU A 27 -35.78 -4.08 -13.82
N GLY A 28 -36.95 -3.45 -13.92
CA GLY A 28 -37.67 -3.25 -15.17
C GLY A 28 -37.93 -4.58 -15.88
N VAL A 29 -37.62 -4.65 -17.18
CA VAL A 29 -37.76 -5.89 -17.98
C VAL A 29 -36.98 -7.07 -17.40
N LEU A 30 -35.90 -6.82 -16.63
CA LEU A 30 -35.06 -7.87 -16.06
C LEU A 30 -35.73 -8.63 -14.90
N GLU A 31 -36.91 -8.21 -14.45
CA GLU A 31 -37.72 -8.97 -13.49
C GLU A 31 -38.10 -10.36 -14.02
N ASP A 32 -38.29 -10.48 -15.34
CA ASP A 32 -38.61 -11.74 -16.03
C ASP A 32 -37.37 -12.56 -16.40
N TRP A 33 -36.17 -12.04 -16.11
CA TRP A 33 -34.88 -12.63 -16.46
C TRP A 33 -34.00 -12.88 -15.22
N PRO A 34 -34.38 -13.84 -14.34
CA PRO A 34 -33.48 -14.34 -13.32
C PRO A 34 -32.24 -15.00 -13.96
N SER A 35 -31.17 -15.14 -13.18
CA SER A 35 -29.82 -15.46 -13.65
C SER A 35 -29.74 -16.67 -14.59
N ALA A 36 -30.45 -17.77 -14.32
CA ALA A 36 -30.39 -18.95 -15.18
C ALA A 36 -31.07 -18.73 -16.54
N ARG A 37 -32.08 -17.85 -16.60
CA ARG A 37 -32.74 -17.47 -17.86
C ARG A 37 -31.93 -16.50 -18.71
N ILE A 38 -31.08 -15.67 -18.08
CA ILE A 38 -30.12 -14.84 -18.83
C ILE A 38 -29.11 -15.72 -19.55
N GLY A 39 -28.69 -16.82 -18.91
CA GLY A 39 -27.96 -17.92 -19.54
C GLY A 39 -26.57 -18.16 -18.96
N GLU A 40 -26.04 -19.35 -19.22
CA GLU A 40 -24.78 -19.82 -18.64
C GLU A 40 -23.58 -18.95 -19.02
N ALA A 41 -23.53 -18.44 -20.26
CA ALA A 41 -22.45 -17.56 -20.71
C ALA A 41 -22.35 -16.27 -19.87
N TRP A 42 -23.48 -15.74 -19.40
CA TRP A 42 -23.49 -14.56 -18.53
C TRP A 42 -22.98 -14.89 -17.12
N ILE A 43 -23.33 -16.06 -16.59
CA ILE A 43 -22.86 -16.55 -15.29
C ILE A 43 -21.34 -16.75 -15.33
N GLU A 44 -20.82 -17.41 -16.36
CA GLU A 44 -19.38 -17.65 -16.50
C GLU A 44 -18.61 -16.33 -16.65
N ALA A 45 -19.09 -15.39 -17.46
CA ALA A 45 -18.46 -14.08 -17.61
C ALA A 45 -18.45 -13.27 -16.29
N LEU A 46 -19.51 -13.39 -15.47
CA LEU A 46 -19.55 -12.78 -14.14
C LEU A 46 -18.51 -13.38 -13.19
N VAL A 47 -18.39 -14.71 -13.18
CA VAL A 47 -17.44 -15.41 -12.31
C VAL A 47 -16.00 -15.25 -12.80
N GLU A 48 -15.78 -15.08 -14.09
CA GLU A 48 -14.49 -14.71 -14.67
C GLU A 48 -14.08 -13.29 -14.25
N ALA A 49 -15.02 -12.34 -14.33
CA ALA A 49 -14.80 -10.96 -13.89
C ALA A 49 -14.52 -10.86 -12.38
N LEU A 50 -15.22 -11.67 -11.57
CA LEU A 50 -15.08 -11.69 -10.11
C LEU A 50 -14.97 -13.13 -9.58
N PRO A 51 -13.75 -13.71 -9.60
CA PRO A 51 -13.52 -15.10 -9.22
C PRO A 51 -13.88 -15.46 -7.78
N GLY A 52 -13.80 -14.50 -6.83
CA GLY A 52 -14.09 -14.74 -5.42
C GLY A 52 -15.58 -14.99 -5.14
N LEU A 53 -16.48 -14.69 -6.08
CA LEU A 53 -17.89 -15.09 -6.02
C LEU A 53 -18.07 -16.61 -5.85
N ARG A 54 -17.07 -17.42 -6.23
CA ARG A 54 -17.06 -18.88 -5.99
C ARG A 54 -17.06 -19.23 -4.51
N GLU A 55 -16.53 -18.39 -3.63
CA GLU A 55 -16.49 -18.63 -2.18
C GLU A 55 -17.77 -18.18 -1.46
N HIS A 56 -18.67 -17.45 -2.13
CA HIS A 56 -19.86 -16.91 -1.48
C HIS A 56 -20.88 -18.01 -1.17
N GLY A 57 -21.29 -18.12 0.09
CA GLY A 57 -22.21 -19.17 0.54
C GLY A 57 -23.71 -18.91 0.34
N CYS A 58 -24.12 -17.64 0.22
CA CYS A 58 -25.53 -17.26 0.06
C CYS A 58 -26.43 -17.96 1.12
N SER A 59 -27.57 -18.51 0.71
CA SER A 59 -28.50 -19.25 1.58
C SER A 59 -27.97 -20.61 2.06
N TYR A 60 -27.00 -21.20 1.34
CA TYR A 60 -26.43 -22.52 1.65
C TYR A 60 -25.32 -22.45 2.71
N ARG A 61 -24.75 -21.26 2.94
CA ARG A 61 -23.68 -21.00 3.94
C ARG A 61 -22.43 -21.86 3.76
N GLU A 62 -22.20 -22.37 2.55
CA GLU A 62 -21.03 -23.16 2.16
C GLU A 62 -20.42 -22.58 0.89
N PRO A 63 -19.08 -22.64 0.70
CA PRO A 63 -18.44 -22.21 -0.55
C PRO A 63 -19.13 -22.80 -1.79
N GLY A 64 -19.31 -22.00 -2.83
CA GLY A 64 -20.04 -22.37 -4.05
C GLY A 64 -21.56 -22.22 -3.96
N GLY A 65 -22.12 -21.92 -2.78
CA GLY A 65 -23.56 -21.79 -2.57
C GLY A 65 -24.21 -20.71 -3.44
N PHE A 66 -23.54 -19.58 -3.66
CA PHE A 66 -24.03 -18.54 -4.55
C PHE A 66 -24.03 -18.99 -6.01
N ILE A 67 -22.94 -19.62 -6.47
CA ILE A 67 -22.83 -20.14 -7.85
C ILE A 67 -23.92 -21.18 -8.12
N ARG A 68 -24.16 -22.09 -7.16
CA ARG A 68 -25.28 -23.02 -7.21
C ARG A 68 -26.60 -22.27 -7.36
N ARG A 69 -26.83 -21.23 -6.56
CA ARG A 69 -28.08 -20.45 -6.60
C ARG A 69 -28.30 -19.71 -7.92
N LEU A 70 -27.22 -19.31 -8.61
CA LEU A 70 -27.31 -18.69 -9.94
C LEU A 70 -27.88 -19.65 -10.99
N ARG A 71 -27.64 -20.96 -10.82
CA ARG A 71 -27.96 -22.02 -11.81
C ARG A 71 -29.21 -22.83 -11.48
N GLU A 72 -29.58 -22.92 -10.21
CA GLU A 72 -30.66 -23.80 -9.76
C GLU A 72 -32.05 -23.25 -10.09
N GLY A 73 -32.90 -24.07 -10.72
CA GLY A 73 -34.24 -23.67 -11.15
C GLY A 73 -34.16 -22.57 -12.22
N ASP A 74 -34.91 -21.49 -12.02
CA ASP A 74 -34.82 -20.28 -12.84
C ASP A 74 -33.65 -19.36 -12.41
N GLY A 75 -32.90 -19.72 -11.36
CA GLY A 75 -31.82 -18.93 -10.80
C GLY A 75 -32.29 -17.91 -9.75
N THR A 76 -31.69 -16.72 -9.75
CA THR A 76 -32.03 -15.62 -8.83
C THR A 76 -32.07 -14.27 -9.54
N TRP A 77 -32.84 -13.33 -8.97
CA TRP A 77 -32.99 -11.97 -9.52
C TRP A 77 -31.71 -11.14 -9.40
N LEU A 78 -31.53 -10.23 -10.36
CA LEU A 78 -30.36 -9.35 -10.47
C LEU A 78 -30.15 -8.45 -9.26
N GLY A 79 -31.20 -8.08 -8.53
CA GLY A 79 -31.04 -7.36 -7.25
C GLY A 79 -30.20 -8.16 -6.26
N HIS A 80 -30.44 -9.46 -6.14
CA HIS A 80 -29.68 -10.35 -5.26
C HIS A 80 -28.30 -10.66 -5.82
N VAL A 81 -28.13 -10.71 -7.15
CA VAL A 81 -26.81 -10.82 -7.75
C VAL A 81 -25.96 -9.57 -7.45
N ALA A 82 -26.54 -8.38 -7.61
CA ALA A 82 -25.88 -7.10 -7.34
C ALA A 82 -25.40 -6.98 -5.89
N GLU A 83 -26.12 -7.57 -4.94
CA GLU A 83 -25.68 -7.69 -3.54
C GLU A 83 -24.36 -8.42 -3.40
N HIS A 84 -24.28 -9.63 -3.93
CA HIS A 84 -23.09 -10.45 -3.86
C HIS A 84 -21.92 -9.80 -4.61
N VAL A 85 -22.19 -9.18 -5.76
CA VAL A 85 -21.18 -8.44 -6.53
C VAL A 85 -20.68 -7.21 -5.75
N ALA A 86 -21.55 -6.45 -5.09
CA ALA A 86 -21.14 -5.29 -4.30
C ALA A 86 -20.31 -5.69 -3.08
N LEU A 87 -20.63 -6.82 -2.44
CA LEU A 87 -19.83 -7.38 -1.35
C LEU A 87 -18.46 -7.84 -1.84
N GLU A 88 -18.41 -8.56 -2.96
CA GLU A 88 -17.16 -9.04 -3.56
C GLU A 88 -16.26 -7.88 -4.01
N ILE A 89 -16.81 -6.86 -4.69
CA ILE A 89 -16.04 -5.67 -5.10
C ILE A 89 -15.43 -4.96 -3.88
N GLN A 90 -16.17 -4.85 -2.77
CA GLN A 90 -15.61 -4.32 -1.52
C GLN A 90 -14.52 -5.23 -0.96
N GLY A 91 -14.73 -6.55 -1.00
CA GLY A 91 -13.73 -7.55 -0.59
C GLY A 91 -12.43 -7.44 -1.38
N VAL A 92 -12.51 -7.26 -2.69
CA VAL A 92 -11.36 -7.02 -3.59
C VAL A 92 -10.63 -5.71 -3.26
N ALA A 93 -11.30 -4.72 -2.66
CA ALA A 93 -10.64 -3.51 -2.17
C ALA A 93 -10.00 -3.67 -0.77
N GLY A 94 -10.16 -4.82 -0.12
CA GLY A 94 -9.67 -5.11 1.23
C GLY A 94 -10.69 -4.85 2.34
N SER A 95 -11.93 -4.50 2.00
CA SER A 95 -13.01 -4.27 2.97
C SER A 95 -13.66 -5.61 3.38
N GLU A 96 -13.45 -6.03 4.64
CA GLU A 96 -14.08 -7.24 5.20
C GLU A 96 -15.56 -6.99 5.55
N VAL A 97 -16.44 -7.23 4.57
CA VAL A 97 -17.91 -7.14 4.69
C VAL A 97 -18.55 -8.41 4.14
N THR A 98 -19.54 -8.94 4.85
CA THR A 98 -20.14 -10.25 4.47
C THR A 98 -21.67 -10.25 4.52
N PHE A 99 -22.28 -9.27 5.17
CA PHE A 99 -23.73 -9.23 5.27
C PHE A 99 -24.38 -8.62 4.03
N GLY A 100 -25.25 -9.42 3.40
CA GLY A 100 -26.15 -9.01 2.34
C GLY A 100 -27.58 -9.45 2.62
N ARG A 101 -28.57 -8.65 2.19
CA ARG A 101 -29.97 -9.04 2.18
C ARG A 101 -30.79 -8.32 1.12
N THR A 102 -31.35 -9.10 0.19
CA THR A 102 -32.24 -8.59 -0.85
C THR A 102 -33.68 -9.04 -0.61
N ARG A 103 -34.63 -8.09 -0.56
CA ARG A 103 -36.06 -8.36 -0.34
C ARG A 103 -36.94 -7.42 -1.15
N GLY A 104 -38.05 -7.94 -1.70
CA GLY A 104 -39.02 -7.11 -2.43
C GLY A 104 -39.55 -5.94 -1.58
N THR A 105 -39.87 -4.82 -2.23
CA THR A 105 -40.47 -3.65 -1.56
C THR A 105 -41.98 -3.75 -1.38
N GLY A 106 -42.61 -4.75 -2.03
CA GLY A 106 -44.05 -4.85 -2.21
C GLY A 106 -44.53 -4.32 -3.57
N VAL A 107 -43.66 -3.63 -4.32
CA VAL A 107 -43.87 -3.25 -5.72
C VAL A 107 -43.18 -4.26 -6.63
N HIS A 108 -43.88 -4.78 -7.63
CA HIS A 108 -43.33 -5.76 -8.57
C HIS A 108 -42.11 -5.18 -9.32
N GLY A 109 -41.05 -5.98 -9.49
CA GLY A 109 -39.78 -5.52 -10.07
C GLY A 109 -38.90 -4.68 -9.15
N GLN A 110 -39.35 -4.32 -7.93
CA GLN A 110 -38.58 -3.49 -7.01
C GLN A 110 -38.12 -4.23 -5.75
N TYR A 111 -36.83 -4.06 -5.45
CA TYR A 111 -36.16 -4.75 -4.35
C TYR A 111 -35.36 -3.79 -3.48
N ASN A 112 -35.41 -3.99 -2.17
CA ASN A 112 -34.42 -3.48 -1.23
C ASN A 112 -33.18 -4.36 -1.37
N LEU A 113 -32.16 -3.84 -2.03
CA LEU A 113 -30.80 -4.36 -2.07
C LEU A 113 -30.04 -3.77 -0.86
N VAL A 114 -29.73 -4.61 0.14
CA VAL A 114 -29.03 -4.18 1.36
C VAL A 114 -27.71 -4.91 1.49
N TYR A 115 -26.63 -4.17 1.74
CA TYR A 115 -25.32 -4.75 2.01
C TYR A 115 -24.55 -3.92 3.03
N GLU A 116 -23.68 -4.60 3.78
CA GLU A 116 -22.76 -4.01 4.74
C GLU A 116 -21.68 -3.17 4.05
N TYR A 117 -21.21 -2.14 4.74
CA TYR A 117 -20.06 -1.33 4.32
C TYR A 117 -19.22 -0.92 5.54
N ARG A 118 -17.91 -0.73 5.34
CA ARG A 118 -17.01 -0.13 6.34
C ARG A 118 -16.82 1.36 6.12
N GLN A 119 -16.55 1.74 4.87
CA GLN A 119 -16.49 3.13 4.44
C GLN A 119 -17.65 3.45 3.49
N ARG A 120 -18.46 4.46 3.84
CA ARG A 120 -19.69 4.86 3.14
C ARG A 120 -19.46 5.02 1.64
N ASP A 121 -18.43 5.77 1.30
CA ASP A 121 -18.16 6.09 -0.09
C ASP A 121 -17.70 4.85 -0.87
N VAL A 122 -16.93 3.97 -0.25
CA VAL A 122 -16.50 2.71 -0.86
C VAL A 122 -17.70 1.82 -1.13
N GLY A 123 -18.60 1.69 -0.16
CA GLY A 123 -19.82 0.91 -0.34
C GLY A 123 -20.74 1.49 -1.45
N LEU A 124 -20.91 2.82 -1.51
CA LEU A 124 -21.74 3.46 -2.53
C LEU A 124 -21.19 3.25 -3.95
N GLU A 125 -19.88 3.43 -4.13
CA GLU A 125 -19.21 3.20 -5.41
C GLU A 125 -19.21 1.72 -5.79
N ALA A 126 -19.04 0.81 -4.82
CA ALA A 126 -19.13 -0.63 -5.04
C ALA A 126 -20.51 -1.05 -5.55
N GLY A 127 -21.58 -0.52 -4.97
CA GLY A 127 -22.95 -0.75 -5.43
C GLY A 127 -23.19 -0.24 -6.85
N GLN A 128 -22.64 0.92 -7.21
CA GLN A 128 -22.73 1.45 -8.57
C GLN A 128 -21.94 0.61 -9.57
N LEU A 129 -20.69 0.26 -9.25
CA LEU A 129 -19.83 -0.57 -10.09
C LEU A 129 -20.41 -1.98 -10.26
N ALA A 130 -21.02 -2.54 -9.21
CA ALA A 130 -21.72 -3.82 -9.27
C ALA A 130 -22.85 -3.80 -10.30
N ILE A 131 -23.72 -2.78 -10.24
CA ILE A 131 -24.80 -2.61 -11.23
C ILE A 131 -24.23 -2.39 -12.63
N ARG A 132 -23.21 -1.54 -12.76
CA ARG A 132 -22.56 -1.23 -14.04
C ARG A 132 -21.99 -2.50 -14.68
N LEU A 133 -21.27 -3.34 -13.93
CA LEU A 133 -20.78 -4.64 -14.40
C LEU A 133 -21.93 -5.53 -14.88
N LEU A 134 -22.94 -5.76 -14.04
CA LEU A 134 -24.04 -6.67 -14.38
C LEU A 134 -24.79 -6.26 -15.64
N MET A 135 -24.99 -4.95 -15.83
CA MET A 135 -25.62 -4.40 -17.04
C MET A 135 -24.73 -4.63 -18.26
N HIS A 136 -23.43 -4.34 -18.19
CA HIS A 136 -22.51 -4.53 -19.33
C HIS A 136 -22.26 -5.99 -19.70
N LEU A 137 -22.45 -6.94 -18.78
CA LEU A 137 -22.37 -8.37 -19.07
C LEU A 137 -23.62 -8.91 -19.80
N LEU A 138 -24.76 -8.20 -19.79
CA LEU A 138 -26.00 -8.69 -20.40
C LEU A 138 -25.81 -9.11 -21.87
N PRO A 139 -26.48 -10.19 -22.33
CA PRO A 139 -26.57 -10.53 -23.75
C PRO A 139 -27.12 -9.36 -24.58
N ALA A 140 -26.69 -9.24 -25.85
CA ALA A 140 -27.10 -8.15 -26.75
C ALA A 140 -28.63 -7.99 -26.84
N VAL A 141 -29.35 -9.11 -26.91
CA VAL A 141 -30.83 -9.14 -26.96
C VAL A 141 -31.47 -8.48 -25.74
N LEU A 142 -30.87 -8.59 -24.55
CA LEU A 142 -31.37 -7.95 -23.34
C LEU A 142 -30.89 -6.50 -23.23
N LYS A 143 -29.69 -6.17 -23.74
CA LYS A 143 -29.19 -4.79 -23.79
C LYS A 143 -30.13 -3.89 -24.59
N GLU A 144 -30.71 -4.38 -25.68
CA GLU A 144 -31.69 -3.64 -26.49
C GLU A 144 -33.04 -3.40 -25.78
N GLN A 145 -33.38 -4.22 -24.78
CA GLN A 145 -34.67 -4.16 -24.07
C GLN A 145 -34.62 -3.32 -22.80
N VAL A 146 -33.42 -3.00 -22.29
CA VAL A 146 -33.25 -2.25 -21.05
C VAL A 146 -33.01 -0.77 -21.34
N ALA A 147 -33.67 0.11 -20.59
CA ALA A 147 -33.35 1.53 -20.57
C ALA A 147 -32.09 1.76 -19.72
N TYR A 148 -30.92 1.62 -20.33
CA TYR A 148 -29.62 1.82 -19.70
C TYR A 148 -28.64 2.47 -20.68
N ASP A 149 -27.84 3.41 -20.19
CA ASP A 149 -26.82 4.09 -20.98
C ASP A 149 -25.53 3.26 -20.93
N PHE A 150 -25.25 2.54 -22.02
CA PHE A 150 -24.10 1.65 -22.12
C PHE A 150 -22.87 2.43 -22.54
N ASP A 151 -21.79 2.25 -21.78
CA ASP A 151 -20.51 2.85 -22.08
C ASP A 151 -19.72 1.91 -23.02
N ALA A 152 -19.42 2.40 -24.21
CA ALA A 152 -18.68 1.63 -25.22
C ALA A 152 -17.21 1.38 -24.83
N GLU A 153 -16.67 2.19 -23.91
CA GLU A 153 -15.30 2.08 -23.41
C GLU A 153 -15.22 1.33 -22.07
N PHE A 154 -16.32 0.71 -21.63
CA PHE A 154 -16.35 -0.03 -20.36
C PHE A 154 -15.36 -1.19 -20.35
N ASP A 155 -14.39 -1.10 -19.46
CA ASP A 155 -13.36 -2.12 -19.21
C ASP A 155 -13.35 -2.43 -17.71
N PHE A 156 -13.97 -3.55 -17.32
CA PHE A 156 -14.15 -3.89 -15.92
C PHE A 156 -12.82 -4.04 -15.14
N PRO A 157 -11.79 -4.76 -15.65
CA PRO A 157 -10.46 -4.77 -15.03
C PRO A 157 -9.91 -3.38 -14.69
N ARG A 158 -10.03 -2.41 -15.61
CA ARG A 158 -9.59 -1.04 -15.37
C ARG A 158 -10.45 -0.34 -14.33
N GLU A 159 -11.77 -0.41 -14.46
CA GLU A 159 -12.73 0.20 -13.52
C GLU A 159 -12.57 -0.35 -12.10
N LEU A 160 -12.31 -1.67 -11.98
CA LEU A 160 -12.03 -2.32 -10.71
C LEU A 160 -10.70 -1.84 -10.11
N LYS A 161 -9.64 -1.71 -10.93
CA LYS A 161 -8.36 -1.14 -10.48
C LYS A 161 -8.54 0.29 -9.96
N ASP A 162 -9.27 1.13 -10.71
CA ASP A 162 -9.56 2.52 -10.33
C ASP A 162 -10.40 2.60 -9.04
N PHE A 163 -11.38 1.71 -8.89
CA PHE A 163 -12.18 1.55 -7.68
C PHE A 163 -11.31 1.17 -6.47
N VAL A 164 -10.44 0.16 -6.59
CA VAL A 164 -9.56 -0.28 -5.50
C VAL A 164 -8.63 0.85 -5.06
N LEU A 165 -8.03 1.58 -6.01
CA LEU A 165 -7.19 2.73 -5.71
C LEU A 165 -7.98 3.88 -5.04
N MET A 166 -9.23 4.10 -5.45
CA MET A 166 -10.13 5.08 -4.82
C MET A 166 -10.49 4.67 -3.40
N ALA A 167 -10.83 3.39 -3.18
CA ALA A 167 -11.19 2.86 -1.88
C ALA A 167 -10.05 3.01 -0.88
N GLN A 168 -8.83 2.65 -1.28
CA GLN A 168 -7.62 2.78 -0.46
C GLN A 168 -7.32 4.22 -0.05
N ARG A 169 -7.65 5.22 -0.88
CA ARG A 169 -7.52 6.64 -0.51
C ARG A 169 -8.52 7.07 0.56
N LYS A 170 -9.66 6.40 0.65
CA LYS A 170 -10.74 6.72 1.60
C LYS A 170 -10.69 5.89 2.87
N GLU A 171 -10.08 4.71 2.83
CA GLU A 171 -9.84 3.88 4.00
C GLU A 171 -8.61 4.35 4.78
N PHE A 172 -8.31 3.68 5.89
CA PHE A 172 -7.09 3.93 6.63
C PHE A 172 -5.92 3.21 5.96
N GLY A 173 -4.78 3.89 5.87
CA GLY A 173 -3.53 3.23 5.49
C GLY A 173 -3.17 2.12 6.49
N PRO A 174 -2.31 1.17 6.10
CA PRO A 174 -2.06 -0.05 6.87
C PRO A 174 -1.59 0.22 8.31
N SER A 175 -0.77 1.25 8.52
CA SER A 175 -0.31 1.62 9.87
C SER A 175 -1.47 2.11 10.75
N THR A 176 -2.24 3.10 10.29
CA THR A 176 -3.39 3.63 11.02
C THR A 176 -4.45 2.55 11.25
N GLY A 177 -4.70 1.71 10.23
CA GLY A 177 -5.61 0.58 10.32
C GLY A 177 -5.21 -0.41 11.40
N SER A 178 -3.91 -0.73 11.53
CA SER A 178 -3.42 -1.61 12.60
C SER A 178 -3.66 -1.04 14.01
N LEU A 179 -3.46 0.27 14.21
CA LEU A 179 -3.75 0.95 15.47
C LEU A 179 -5.24 0.96 15.80
N VAL A 180 -6.09 1.19 14.80
CA VAL A 180 -7.55 1.15 14.95
C VAL A 180 -8.03 -0.27 15.32
N LYS A 181 -7.51 -1.28 14.63
CA LYS A 181 -7.83 -2.68 14.94
C LYS A 181 -7.40 -3.07 16.35
N ALA A 182 -6.20 -2.67 16.77
CA ALA A 182 -5.71 -2.90 18.12
C ALA A 182 -6.56 -2.18 19.18
N ALA A 183 -7.10 -0.99 18.85
CA ALA A 183 -8.06 -0.30 19.72
C ALA A 183 -9.38 -1.07 19.83
N GLU A 184 -9.93 -1.59 18.72
CA GLU A 184 -11.14 -2.41 18.71
C GLU A 184 -10.98 -3.69 19.54
N GLU A 185 -9.85 -4.40 19.37
CA GLU A 185 -9.53 -5.62 20.14
C GLU A 185 -9.38 -5.37 21.65
N ARG A 186 -9.06 -4.12 22.04
CA ARG A 186 -8.89 -3.69 23.44
C ARG A 186 -10.12 -2.94 23.98
N ASP A 187 -11.25 -2.98 23.27
CA ASP A 187 -12.50 -2.27 23.61
C ASP A 187 -12.30 -0.75 23.82
N ILE A 188 -11.34 -0.14 23.08
CA ILE A 188 -11.08 1.29 23.09
C ILE A 188 -11.93 1.95 22.00
N PRO A 189 -12.87 2.85 22.35
CA PRO A 189 -13.68 3.53 21.35
C PRO A 189 -12.81 4.45 20.50
N TRP A 190 -13.12 4.55 19.22
CA TRP A 190 -12.37 5.39 18.28
C TRP A 190 -13.30 6.19 17.37
N LEU A 191 -12.80 7.33 16.89
CA LEU A 191 -13.47 8.17 15.91
C LEU A 191 -12.48 8.67 14.86
N ARG A 192 -12.82 8.54 13.58
CA ARG A 192 -12.10 9.24 12.50
C ARG A 192 -12.53 10.71 12.49
N LEU A 193 -11.55 11.62 12.57
CA LEU A 193 -11.82 13.07 12.66
C LEU A 193 -11.77 13.79 11.30
N ASN A 194 -11.19 13.18 10.25
CA ASN A 194 -11.13 13.75 8.91
C ASN A 194 -11.03 12.67 7.81
N ASN A 195 -10.95 13.09 6.55
CA ASN A 195 -10.79 12.17 5.42
C ASN A 195 -9.37 11.58 5.31
N ASN A 196 -8.43 11.97 6.18
CA ASN A 196 -7.07 11.45 6.23
C ASN A 196 -6.93 10.44 7.40
N SER A 197 -5.72 10.27 7.93
CA SER A 197 -5.42 9.37 9.05
C SER A 197 -5.47 10.06 10.43
N LEU A 198 -6.33 11.06 10.63
CA LEU A 198 -6.52 11.66 11.96
C LEU A 198 -7.60 10.88 12.72
N VAL A 199 -7.18 10.21 13.80
CA VAL A 199 -8.04 9.34 14.62
C VAL A 199 -7.98 9.80 16.08
N GLN A 200 -9.12 9.78 16.74
CA GLN A 200 -9.22 9.90 18.19
C GLN A 200 -9.51 8.55 18.80
N PHE A 201 -8.77 8.18 19.84
CA PHE A 201 -9.04 7.05 20.72
C PHE A 201 -9.56 7.56 22.07
N GLY A 202 -10.50 6.83 22.67
CA GLY A 202 -11.08 7.21 23.95
C GLY A 202 -11.98 8.44 23.91
N HIS A 203 -12.49 8.82 25.07
CA HIS A 203 -13.42 9.94 25.24
C HIS A 203 -13.02 10.83 26.42
N GLY A 204 -13.46 12.10 26.37
CA GLY A 204 -13.32 13.05 27.47
C GLY A 204 -11.85 13.26 27.87
N LYS A 205 -11.56 13.26 29.18
CA LYS A 205 -10.19 13.51 29.69
C LYS A 205 -9.16 12.43 29.33
N PHE A 206 -9.60 11.26 28.86
CA PHE A 206 -8.72 10.16 28.46
C PHE A 206 -8.53 10.07 26.94
N GLN A 207 -9.10 11.00 26.17
CA GLN A 207 -8.96 10.98 24.73
C GLN A 207 -7.49 11.18 24.32
N GLN A 208 -7.05 10.40 23.34
CA GLN A 208 -5.77 10.55 22.66
C GLN A 208 -6.03 10.70 21.17
N ARG A 209 -5.16 11.42 20.46
CA ARG A 209 -5.23 11.57 19.01
C ARG A 209 -3.96 11.09 18.36
N ILE A 210 -4.12 10.50 17.19
CA ILE A 210 -3.03 10.13 16.30
C ILE A 210 -3.26 10.73 14.93
N GLN A 211 -2.17 11.05 14.24
CA GLN A 211 -2.17 11.28 12.80
C GLN A 211 -1.19 10.29 12.16
N ALA A 212 -1.73 9.30 11.46
CA ALA A 212 -0.98 8.10 11.10
C ALA A 212 -0.37 7.44 12.36
N THR A 213 0.94 7.43 12.51
CA THR A 213 1.63 6.88 13.70
C THR A 213 2.17 7.97 14.65
N ILE A 214 1.99 9.25 14.32
CA ILE A 214 2.33 10.38 15.20
C ILE A 214 1.28 10.45 16.31
N THR A 215 1.71 10.54 17.56
CA THR A 215 0.81 10.56 18.72
C THR A 215 0.59 11.98 19.25
N SER A 216 -0.35 12.13 20.19
CA SER A 216 -0.54 13.40 20.92
C SER A 216 0.63 13.77 21.84
N GLN A 217 1.55 12.84 22.11
CA GLN A 217 2.75 13.06 22.92
C GLN A 217 3.95 13.50 22.06
N THR A 218 3.90 13.27 20.76
CA THR A 218 4.98 13.67 19.83
C THR A 218 5.11 15.18 19.83
N LYS A 219 6.32 15.68 20.14
CA LYS A 219 6.59 17.12 20.19
C LYS A 219 6.68 17.68 18.77
N HIS A 220 6.03 18.82 18.51
CA HIS A 220 6.05 19.47 17.20
C HIS A 220 7.47 19.71 16.66
N ILE A 221 8.37 20.23 17.50
CA ILE A 221 9.76 20.51 17.13
C ILE A 221 10.49 19.22 16.71
N ALA A 222 10.19 18.08 17.36
CA ALA A 222 10.80 16.80 16.99
C ALA A 222 10.35 16.34 15.60
N VAL A 223 9.08 16.60 15.23
CA VAL A 223 8.57 16.34 13.88
C VAL A 223 9.27 17.24 12.87
N GLU A 224 9.38 18.54 13.14
CA GLU A 224 10.09 19.49 12.27
C GLU A 224 11.55 19.07 12.03
N ILE A 225 12.29 18.72 13.10
CA ILE A 225 13.65 18.19 12.98
C ILE A 225 13.67 16.97 12.08
N SER A 226 12.80 15.97 12.32
CA SER A 226 12.79 14.74 11.51
C SER A 226 12.45 14.94 10.03
N CYS A 227 11.70 16.01 9.70
CA CYS A 227 11.39 16.36 8.32
C CYS A 227 12.54 17.09 7.62
N ASP A 228 13.46 17.69 8.38
CA ASP A 228 14.65 18.34 7.87
C ASP A 228 15.86 17.39 7.93
N LYS A 229 16.30 16.94 6.76
CA LYS A 229 17.41 15.98 6.64
C LYS A 229 18.73 16.58 7.10
N GLU A 230 18.95 17.88 6.93
CA GLU A 230 20.19 18.53 7.32
C GLU A 230 20.24 18.73 8.83
N ASP A 231 19.17 19.22 9.45
CA ASP A 231 19.09 19.40 10.90
C ASP A 231 19.16 18.06 11.63
N THR A 232 18.42 17.04 11.16
CA THR A 232 18.51 15.69 11.71
C THR A 232 19.94 15.16 11.60
N HIS A 233 20.54 15.26 10.41
CA HIS A 233 21.90 14.75 10.19
C HIS A 233 22.92 15.42 11.12
N ASN A 234 22.95 16.76 11.14
CA ASN A 234 23.92 17.53 11.93
C ASN A 234 23.78 17.20 13.42
N MET A 235 22.54 17.11 13.92
CA MET A 235 22.27 16.72 15.30
C MET A 235 22.83 15.33 15.64
N LEU A 236 22.60 14.34 14.78
CA LEU A 236 23.08 12.98 15.00
C LEU A 236 24.61 12.91 14.91
N ASN A 237 25.22 13.63 13.97
CA ASN A 237 26.67 13.74 13.81
C ASN A 237 27.33 14.34 15.06
N ASP A 238 26.77 15.43 15.60
CA ASP A 238 27.29 16.10 16.81
C ASP A 238 27.23 15.20 18.05
N LEU A 239 26.31 14.24 18.06
CA LEU A 239 26.17 13.23 19.11
C LEU A 239 27.05 11.98 18.89
N GLY A 240 27.85 11.97 17.83
CA GLY A 240 28.72 10.85 17.45
C GLY A 240 27.96 9.60 16.99
N LEU A 241 26.73 9.76 16.51
CA LEU A 241 25.96 8.67 15.89
C LEU A 241 26.42 8.48 14.43
N PRO A 242 26.34 7.25 13.91
CA PRO A 242 26.87 6.94 12.58
C PRO A 242 25.96 7.53 11.50
N VAL A 243 26.37 8.64 10.89
CA VAL A 243 25.71 9.24 9.71
C VAL A 243 26.73 9.38 8.58
N PRO A 244 26.30 9.41 7.29
CA PRO A 244 27.21 9.62 6.18
C PRO A 244 27.96 10.94 6.33
N GLN A 245 29.25 10.98 6.05
CA GLN A 245 29.99 12.25 6.11
C GLN A 245 29.53 13.14 4.96
N GLN A 246 28.97 14.32 5.26
CA GLN A 246 28.39 15.20 4.24
C GLN A 246 29.01 16.59 4.22
N ARG A 247 29.00 17.23 3.05
CA ARG A 247 29.47 18.61 2.85
C ARG A 247 28.62 19.34 1.81
N LEU A 248 28.14 20.52 2.19
CA LEU A 248 27.47 21.43 1.27
C LEU A 248 28.49 22.20 0.42
N VAL A 249 28.27 22.22 -0.89
CA VAL A 249 29.13 22.85 -1.88
C VAL A 249 28.32 23.66 -2.90
N TYR A 250 28.96 24.65 -3.52
CA TYR A 250 28.31 25.58 -4.46
C TYR A 250 29.01 25.66 -5.81
N SER A 251 30.10 24.91 -6.01
CA SER A 251 30.82 24.84 -7.30
C SER A 251 31.41 23.44 -7.53
N PRO A 252 31.66 23.04 -8.80
CA PRO A 252 32.28 21.76 -9.11
C PRO A 252 33.66 21.58 -8.44
N GLU A 253 34.45 22.65 -8.33
CA GLU A 253 35.77 22.60 -7.69
C GLU A 253 35.65 22.39 -6.17
N GLN A 254 34.60 22.94 -5.55
CA GLN A 254 34.28 22.63 -4.16
C GLN A 254 33.82 21.19 -4.00
N ALA A 255 33.02 20.67 -4.95
CA ALA A 255 32.54 19.29 -4.95
C ALA A 255 33.70 18.29 -4.97
N VAL A 256 34.65 18.45 -5.90
CA VAL A 256 35.84 17.58 -5.99
C VAL A 256 36.71 17.68 -4.72
N ARG A 257 36.90 18.89 -4.17
CA ARG A 257 37.65 19.05 -2.90
C ARG A 257 36.93 18.39 -1.73
N ALA A 258 35.61 18.45 -1.68
CA ALA A 258 34.82 17.80 -0.65
C ALA A 258 34.91 16.27 -0.80
N ALA A 259 34.77 15.74 -2.01
CA ALA A 259 34.88 14.31 -2.31
C ALA A 259 36.24 13.75 -1.89
N LYS A 260 37.33 14.41 -2.24
CA LYS A 260 38.69 14.01 -1.82
C LYS A 260 38.89 14.02 -0.31
N ARG A 261 38.18 14.88 0.41
CA ARG A 261 38.30 14.99 1.86
C ARG A 261 37.44 13.97 2.60
N ILE A 262 36.29 13.63 2.05
CA ILE A 262 35.42 12.56 2.56
C ILE A 262 36.05 11.20 2.26
N GLY A 263 36.64 11.04 1.07
CA GLY A 263 37.12 9.78 0.54
C GLY A 263 36.11 9.15 -0.42
N TYR A 264 36.61 8.57 -1.51
CA TYR A 264 35.80 7.86 -2.50
C TYR A 264 35.41 6.45 -2.01
N PRO A 265 34.27 5.90 -2.46
CA PRO A 265 33.27 6.52 -3.33
C PRO A 265 32.36 7.53 -2.61
N VAL A 266 31.79 8.47 -3.39
CA VAL A 266 30.88 9.51 -2.89
C VAL A 266 29.54 9.53 -3.62
N VAL A 267 28.56 10.18 -2.99
CA VAL A 267 27.25 10.50 -3.55
C VAL A 267 27.16 12.01 -3.75
N VAL A 268 26.60 12.42 -4.89
CA VAL A 268 26.28 13.82 -5.20
C VAL A 268 24.78 13.95 -5.31
N LYS A 269 24.17 14.86 -4.55
CA LYS A 269 22.73 15.11 -4.61
C LYS A 269 22.36 16.57 -4.38
N PRO A 270 21.25 17.07 -4.97
CA PRO A 270 20.74 18.40 -4.64
C PRO A 270 20.23 18.44 -3.20
N LEU A 271 20.39 19.59 -2.54
CA LEU A 271 19.94 19.78 -1.16
C LEU A 271 18.41 19.65 -1.04
N ASP A 272 17.69 20.19 -2.02
CA ASP A 272 16.23 20.21 -2.10
C ASP A 272 15.64 19.08 -2.97
N GLY A 273 16.42 18.02 -3.21
CA GLY A 273 16.02 16.87 -4.01
C GLY A 273 15.03 15.94 -3.31
N ASN A 274 14.00 15.52 -4.04
CA ASN A 274 13.08 14.45 -3.64
C ASN A 274 13.08 13.32 -4.68
N HIS A 275 12.72 12.10 -4.25
CA HIS A 275 12.53 10.92 -5.11
C HIS A 275 13.75 10.55 -5.99
N GLY A 276 14.98 10.81 -5.52
CA GLY A 276 16.20 10.41 -6.23
C GLY A 276 16.53 11.22 -7.49
N ARG A 277 15.83 12.32 -7.78
CA ARG A 277 16.16 13.20 -8.92
C ARG A 277 17.47 13.95 -8.67
N GLY A 278 18.35 13.94 -9.67
CA GLY A 278 19.66 14.58 -9.59
C GLY A 278 20.63 13.90 -8.61
N VAL A 279 20.36 12.66 -8.21
CA VAL A 279 21.25 11.89 -7.32
C VAL A 279 22.17 11.01 -8.15
N SER A 280 23.47 11.24 -8.03
CA SER A 280 24.51 10.42 -8.66
C SER A 280 25.27 9.68 -7.55
N ILE A 281 25.22 8.34 -7.57
CA ILE A 281 25.78 7.48 -6.52
C ILE A 281 27.04 6.75 -6.97
N ASN A 282 27.81 6.25 -6.01
CA ASN A 282 29.01 5.42 -6.25
C ASN A 282 30.03 6.09 -7.19
N LEU A 283 30.21 7.40 -7.07
CA LEU A 283 31.18 8.15 -7.87
C LEU A 283 32.57 7.89 -7.29
N THR A 284 33.51 7.49 -8.13
CA THR A 284 34.86 7.07 -7.76
C THR A 284 35.94 8.01 -8.30
N GLU A 285 35.62 8.83 -9.28
CA GLU A 285 36.56 9.74 -9.93
C GLU A 285 36.11 11.22 -9.91
N ASP A 286 37.07 12.14 -9.97
CA ASP A 286 36.83 13.59 -9.94
C ASP A 286 35.88 14.03 -11.08
N GLU A 287 36.05 13.44 -12.26
CA GLU A 287 35.27 13.75 -13.47
C GLU A 287 33.81 13.33 -13.32
N GLU A 288 33.57 12.18 -12.69
CA GLU A 288 32.23 11.70 -12.34
C GLU A 288 31.56 12.64 -11.32
N VAL A 289 32.30 13.13 -10.32
CA VAL A 289 31.80 14.10 -9.34
C VAL A 289 31.42 15.43 -10.00
N VAL A 290 32.22 15.92 -10.95
CA VAL A 290 31.90 17.14 -11.70
C VAL A 290 30.63 16.95 -12.52
N LYS A 291 30.50 15.81 -13.22
CA LYS A 291 29.30 15.48 -14.00
C LYS A 291 28.07 15.39 -13.09
N GLY A 292 28.15 14.63 -11.99
CA GLY A 292 27.07 14.49 -11.01
C GLY A 292 26.69 15.83 -10.38
N PHE A 293 27.64 16.74 -10.14
CA PHE A 293 27.33 18.08 -9.65
C PHE A 293 26.49 18.88 -10.65
N HIS A 294 26.78 18.79 -11.95
CA HIS A 294 26.00 19.47 -12.97
C HIS A 294 24.58 18.89 -13.10
N GLU A 295 24.44 17.57 -13.03
CA GLU A 295 23.15 16.87 -13.01
C GLU A 295 22.31 17.27 -11.79
N ALA A 296 22.90 17.20 -10.59
CA ALA A 296 22.26 17.61 -9.34
C ALA A 296 21.80 19.08 -9.41
N LYS A 297 22.65 19.96 -9.94
CA LYS A 297 22.34 21.39 -10.08
C LYS A 297 21.21 21.67 -11.07
N ALA A 298 21.06 20.87 -12.13
CA ALA A 298 19.96 21.02 -13.08
C ALA A 298 18.60 20.72 -12.43
N GLU A 299 18.57 19.82 -11.46
CA GLU A 299 17.37 19.39 -10.73
C GLU A 299 17.11 20.21 -9.46
N SER A 300 18.07 21.05 -9.04
CA SER A 300 18.03 21.84 -7.82
C SER A 300 17.44 23.23 -8.05
N LYS A 301 16.48 23.66 -7.22
CA LYS A 301 16.07 25.08 -7.16
C LYS A 301 16.98 25.87 -6.23
N SER A 302 17.59 25.19 -5.27
CA SER A 302 18.64 25.76 -4.42
C SER A 302 19.99 25.80 -5.17
N ARG A 303 20.92 26.66 -4.71
CA ARG A 303 22.30 26.66 -5.25
C ARG A 303 23.20 25.62 -4.57
N GLY A 304 22.74 24.98 -3.51
CA GLY A 304 23.53 24.07 -2.68
C GLY A 304 23.44 22.63 -3.17
N ILE A 305 24.60 22.03 -3.39
CA ILE A 305 24.73 20.61 -3.74
C ILE A 305 25.46 19.93 -2.59
N LEU A 306 25.01 18.72 -2.24
CA LEU A 306 25.55 17.98 -1.13
C LEU A 306 26.44 16.85 -1.64
N ILE A 307 27.64 16.72 -1.05
CA ILE A 307 28.58 15.62 -1.28
C ILE A 307 28.59 14.76 -0.03
N GLU A 308 28.26 13.48 -0.17
CA GLU A 308 28.17 12.50 0.91
C GLU A 308 29.11 11.32 0.70
N SER A 309 29.59 10.71 1.78
CA SER A 309 30.23 9.39 1.71
C SER A 309 29.23 8.35 1.22
N PHE A 310 29.61 7.55 0.23
CA PHE A 310 28.78 6.41 -0.18
C PHE A 310 28.80 5.32 0.89
N VAL A 311 27.61 4.91 1.33
CA VAL A 311 27.46 3.84 2.32
C VAL A 311 26.81 2.64 1.63
N SER A 312 27.52 1.52 1.60
CA SER A 312 26.98 0.25 1.15
C SER A 312 26.38 -0.52 2.32
N GLY A 313 25.28 -1.21 2.08
CA GLY A 313 24.65 -2.04 3.10
C GLY A 313 23.27 -2.49 2.70
N LEU A 314 22.69 -3.31 3.56
CA LEU A 314 21.29 -3.70 3.50
C LEU A 314 20.47 -2.67 4.28
N ASP A 315 19.29 -2.34 3.75
CA ASP A 315 18.37 -1.37 4.32
C ASP A 315 17.56 -2.00 5.46
N HIS A 316 17.68 -1.44 6.66
CA HIS A 316 16.92 -1.84 7.84
C HIS A 316 16.09 -0.67 8.37
N ARG A 317 14.79 -0.91 8.56
CA ARG A 317 13.90 -0.05 9.32
C ARG A 317 13.88 -0.52 10.77
N MET A 318 14.30 0.35 11.67
CA MET A 318 14.33 0.11 13.11
C MET A 318 13.25 0.96 13.79
N LEU A 319 12.26 0.32 14.41
CA LEU A 319 11.13 0.99 15.06
C LEU A 319 11.39 1.10 16.57
N VAL A 320 11.41 2.33 17.07
CA VAL A 320 11.52 2.65 18.49
C VAL A 320 10.20 3.24 18.97
N VAL A 321 9.69 2.72 20.08
CA VAL A 321 8.47 3.17 20.74
C VAL A 321 8.78 3.39 22.22
N ASN A 322 8.44 4.57 22.75
CA ASN A 322 8.70 4.96 24.13
C ASN A 322 10.17 4.77 24.58
N GLY A 323 11.11 5.00 23.65
CA GLY A 323 12.54 4.89 23.90
C GLY A 323 13.12 3.47 23.84
N GLU A 324 12.31 2.46 23.51
CA GLU A 324 12.76 1.09 23.33
C GLU A 324 12.64 0.65 21.86
N LEU A 325 13.66 -0.01 21.33
CA LEU A 325 13.59 -0.67 20.04
C LEU A 325 12.67 -1.90 20.14
N VAL A 326 11.52 -1.83 19.47
CA VAL A 326 10.48 -2.87 19.51
C VAL A 326 10.49 -3.78 18.28
N ALA A 327 10.98 -3.30 17.13
CA ALA A 327 11.04 -4.10 15.91
C ALA A 327 12.15 -3.64 14.95
N VAL A 328 12.69 -4.59 14.19
CA VAL A 328 13.64 -4.34 13.09
C VAL A 328 13.21 -5.14 11.88
N ALA A 329 13.13 -4.48 10.73
CA ALA A 329 12.80 -5.13 9.46
C ALA A 329 13.86 -4.79 8.41
N LYS A 330 14.48 -5.81 7.82
CA LYS A 330 15.29 -5.66 6.61
C LYS A 330 14.34 -5.48 5.43
N ARG A 331 14.46 -4.37 4.71
CA ARG A 331 13.69 -4.10 3.50
C ARG A 331 14.47 -4.56 2.27
N VAL A 332 13.78 -5.20 1.34
CA VAL A 332 14.35 -5.62 0.06
C VAL A 332 13.55 -4.96 -1.07
N PRO A 333 14.19 -4.26 -2.02
CA PRO A 333 13.48 -3.70 -3.16
C PRO A 333 12.74 -4.76 -3.98
N GLY A 334 11.68 -4.33 -4.67
CA GLY A 334 10.93 -5.21 -5.56
C GLY A 334 11.86 -5.79 -6.62
N HIS A 335 11.89 -7.12 -6.74
CA HIS A 335 12.83 -7.83 -7.60
C HIS A 335 12.23 -9.12 -8.13
N VAL A 336 12.86 -9.63 -9.19
CA VAL A 336 12.66 -10.98 -9.71
C VAL A 336 13.96 -11.76 -9.64
N VAL A 337 13.85 -13.08 -9.57
CA VAL A 337 15.00 -13.99 -9.59
C VAL A 337 14.93 -14.82 -10.86
N GLY A 338 15.98 -14.77 -11.67
CA GLY A 338 16.09 -15.54 -12.90
C GLY A 338 16.07 -17.03 -12.64
N ASP A 339 15.39 -17.77 -13.51
CA ASP A 339 15.36 -19.23 -13.50
C ASP A 339 15.95 -19.84 -14.78
N GLY A 340 16.51 -18.99 -15.66
CA GLY A 340 17.07 -19.37 -16.95
C GLY A 340 16.05 -19.77 -18.01
N LYS A 341 14.74 -19.61 -17.75
CA LYS A 341 13.66 -20.04 -18.66
C LYS A 341 12.68 -18.92 -18.99
N HIS A 342 12.21 -18.21 -17.96
CA HIS A 342 11.18 -17.19 -18.11
C HIS A 342 11.81 -15.81 -18.33
N THR A 343 11.11 -15.00 -19.11
CA THR A 343 11.43 -13.58 -19.30
C THR A 343 11.16 -12.78 -18.02
N ILE A 344 11.73 -11.58 -17.89
CA ILE A 344 11.43 -10.68 -16.76
C ILE A 344 9.93 -10.43 -16.62
N ALA A 345 9.20 -10.22 -17.73
CA ALA A 345 7.75 -10.04 -17.72
C ALA A 345 7.03 -11.26 -17.13
N GLU A 346 7.36 -12.46 -17.59
CA GLU A 346 6.77 -13.70 -17.08
C GLU A 346 7.14 -13.95 -15.61
N LEU A 347 8.37 -13.62 -15.20
CA LEU A 347 8.79 -13.72 -13.80
C LEU A 347 8.00 -12.75 -12.91
N VAL A 348 7.70 -11.54 -13.39
CA VAL A 348 6.82 -10.60 -12.69
C VAL A 348 5.42 -11.18 -12.52
N ASP A 349 4.85 -11.75 -13.59
CA ASP A 349 3.53 -12.39 -13.53
C ASP A 349 3.53 -13.56 -12.53
N ILE A 350 4.55 -14.41 -12.56
CA ILE A 350 4.73 -15.53 -11.64
C ILE A 350 4.83 -15.05 -10.18
N VAL A 351 5.64 -14.01 -9.91
CA VAL A 351 5.77 -13.45 -8.56
C VAL A 351 4.44 -12.86 -8.08
N ASN A 352 3.65 -12.26 -8.97
CA ASN A 352 2.34 -11.70 -8.68
C ASN A 352 1.24 -12.77 -8.46
N LEU A 353 1.50 -14.05 -8.77
CA LEU A 353 0.60 -15.15 -8.42
C LEU A 353 0.57 -15.45 -6.90
N ASP A 354 1.51 -14.90 -6.11
CA ASP A 354 1.48 -15.03 -4.65
C ASP A 354 0.15 -14.47 -4.13
N PRO A 355 -0.68 -15.26 -3.41
CA PRO A 355 -1.98 -14.81 -2.94
C PRO A 355 -1.89 -13.64 -1.95
N ARG A 356 -0.72 -13.38 -1.37
CA ARG A 356 -0.44 -12.23 -0.49
C ARG A 356 -0.20 -10.94 -1.26
N ARG A 357 -0.03 -10.98 -2.59
CA ARG A 357 0.11 -9.80 -3.45
C ARG A 357 -1.25 -9.34 -3.98
N GLY A 358 -1.44 -8.02 -4.01
CA GLY A 358 -2.66 -7.38 -4.49
C GLY A 358 -2.42 -5.97 -5.02
N ILE A 359 -3.50 -5.30 -5.42
CA ILE A 359 -3.44 -3.96 -5.99
C ILE A 359 -3.23 -2.95 -4.86
N GLY A 360 -2.22 -2.09 -4.97
CA GLY A 360 -1.94 -1.05 -3.97
C GLY A 360 -1.67 -1.63 -2.57
N HIS A 361 -2.54 -1.36 -1.60
CA HIS A 361 -2.42 -1.83 -0.21
C HIS A 361 -3.50 -2.83 0.21
N GLU A 362 -4.23 -3.39 -0.75
CA GLU A 362 -5.28 -4.39 -0.52
C GLU A 362 -4.77 -5.58 0.30
N LYS A 363 -3.58 -6.08 -0.03
CA LYS A 363 -2.96 -7.22 0.63
C LYS A 363 -1.63 -6.87 1.28
N VAL A 364 -1.06 -7.84 2.00
CA VAL A 364 0.21 -7.68 2.73
C VAL A 364 1.36 -7.29 1.81
N LEU A 365 1.36 -7.75 0.55
CA LEU A 365 2.33 -7.38 -0.47
C LEU A 365 1.65 -6.65 -1.63
N THR A 366 2.39 -5.75 -2.29
CA THR A 366 1.91 -5.03 -3.48
C THR A 366 2.40 -5.74 -4.74
N ASN A 367 1.59 -5.77 -5.79
CA ASN A 367 2.01 -6.31 -7.09
C ASN A 367 3.25 -5.58 -7.63
N LEU A 368 4.13 -6.33 -8.29
CA LEU A 368 5.20 -5.77 -9.10
C LEU A 368 4.60 -5.31 -10.44
N GLU A 369 4.96 -4.10 -10.85
CA GLU A 369 4.59 -3.57 -12.16
C GLU A 369 5.87 -3.19 -12.94
N LEU A 370 5.87 -3.46 -14.24
CA LEU A 370 6.87 -2.94 -15.18
C LEU A 370 6.48 -1.51 -15.56
N ASP A 371 6.67 -0.60 -14.61
CA ASP A 371 6.46 0.84 -14.81
C ASP A 371 7.71 1.50 -15.41
N SER A 372 7.63 2.82 -15.63
CA SER A 372 8.74 3.59 -16.19
C SER A 372 10.04 3.51 -15.37
N GLN A 373 9.97 3.25 -14.06
CA GLN A 373 11.16 3.03 -13.25
C GLN A 373 11.78 1.66 -13.54
N ALA A 374 10.97 0.60 -13.58
CA ALA A 374 11.45 -0.72 -13.96
C ALA A 374 12.03 -0.72 -15.37
N GLU A 375 11.38 -0.05 -16.32
CA GLU A 375 11.85 0.11 -17.70
C GLU A 375 13.22 0.82 -17.76
N ARG A 376 13.39 1.90 -16.98
CA ARG A 376 14.67 2.61 -16.88
C ARG A 376 15.77 1.70 -16.33
N LEU A 377 15.52 0.99 -15.23
CA LEU A 377 16.52 0.11 -14.62
C LEU A 377 16.89 -1.08 -15.53
N MET A 378 15.91 -1.61 -16.27
CA MET A 378 16.17 -2.61 -17.29
C MET A 378 17.06 -2.02 -18.40
N ALA A 379 16.73 -0.84 -18.92
CA ALA A 379 17.52 -0.20 -19.97
C ALA A 379 18.97 0.08 -19.53
N ASP A 380 19.16 0.59 -18.30
CA ASP A 380 20.48 0.88 -17.72
C ASP A 380 21.33 -0.41 -17.57
N ALA A 381 20.69 -1.54 -17.27
CA ALA A 381 21.33 -2.86 -17.20
C ALA A 381 21.47 -3.56 -18.57
N GLY A 382 20.99 -2.96 -19.66
CA GLY A 382 20.98 -3.59 -20.98
C GLY A 382 19.97 -4.75 -21.10
N HIS A 383 18.94 -4.76 -20.26
CA HIS A 383 17.85 -5.71 -20.25
C HIS A 383 16.57 -5.12 -20.85
N THR A 384 15.63 -6.00 -21.17
CA THR A 384 14.27 -5.67 -21.60
C THR A 384 13.28 -6.59 -20.89
N ALA A 385 11.98 -6.27 -20.98
CA ALA A 385 10.94 -7.16 -20.44
C ALA A 385 11.00 -8.59 -21.00
N ALA A 386 11.53 -8.76 -22.22
CA ALA A 386 11.70 -10.05 -22.88
C ALA A 386 13.03 -10.76 -22.56
N THR A 387 13.89 -10.17 -21.72
CA THR A 387 15.17 -10.77 -21.33
C THR A 387 14.92 -11.95 -20.40
N VAL A 388 15.56 -13.08 -20.67
CA VAL A 388 15.62 -14.24 -19.77
C VAL A 388 16.85 -14.12 -18.90
N LEU A 389 16.65 -13.98 -17.60
CA LEU A 389 17.74 -13.87 -16.62
C LEU A 389 18.35 -15.25 -16.33
N PRO A 390 19.69 -15.35 -16.22
CA PRO A 390 20.37 -16.54 -15.74
C PRO A 390 19.80 -17.04 -14.41
N ALA A 391 19.83 -18.37 -14.22
CA ALA A 391 19.33 -18.99 -13.00
C ALA A 391 20.07 -18.47 -11.75
N GLY A 392 19.31 -17.94 -10.79
CA GLY A 392 19.81 -17.38 -9.53
C GLY A 392 20.21 -15.90 -9.59
N GLU A 393 20.15 -15.26 -10.77
CA GLU A 393 20.43 -13.84 -10.90
C GLU A 393 19.27 -13.01 -10.36
N VAL A 394 19.54 -12.08 -9.45
CA VAL A 394 18.54 -11.18 -8.86
C VAL A 394 18.53 -9.88 -9.65
N PHE A 395 17.39 -9.53 -10.22
CA PHE A 395 17.19 -8.25 -10.89
C PHE A 395 16.21 -7.38 -10.11
N TYR A 396 16.68 -6.23 -9.63
CA TYR A 396 15.87 -5.27 -8.89
C TYR A 396 15.10 -4.37 -9.87
N LEU A 397 13.77 -4.37 -9.72
CA LEU A 397 12.87 -3.53 -10.49
C LEU A 397 12.68 -2.15 -9.85
N ARG A 398 13.26 -1.91 -8.68
CA ARG A 398 13.15 -0.66 -7.90
C ARG A 398 14.47 -0.32 -7.23
N ASP A 399 14.79 0.98 -7.17
CA ASP A 399 16.00 1.49 -6.49
C ASP A 399 15.85 1.53 -4.96
N THR A 400 14.61 1.68 -4.48
CA THR A 400 14.31 1.85 -3.06
C THR A 400 13.52 0.67 -2.54
N ALA A 401 13.77 0.31 -1.29
CA ALA A 401 13.16 -0.86 -0.66
C ALA A 401 11.75 -0.57 -0.11
N ASN A 402 10.88 0.01 -0.93
CA ASN A 402 9.53 0.37 -0.51
C ASN A 402 8.51 -0.76 -0.73
N LEU A 403 7.76 -1.12 0.31
CA LEU A 403 6.72 -2.15 0.22
C LEU A 403 5.58 -1.74 -0.74
N SER A 404 5.31 -0.44 -0.85
CA SER A 404 4.30 0.13 -1.75
C SER A 404 4.63 -0.04 -3.23
N THR A 405 5.89 -0.32 -3.56
CA THR A 405 6.36 -0.56 -4.93
C THR A 405 6.79 -2.02 -5.13
N GLY A 406 6.19 -2.93 -4.35
CA GLY A 406 6.36 -4.38 -4.46
C GLY A 406 7.58 -4.96 -3.74
N GLY A 407 8.27 -4.14 -2.93
CA GLY A 407 9.33 -4.61 -2.02
C GLY A 407 8.83 -5.55 -0.93
N THR A 408 9.76 -6.24 -0.29
CA THR A 408 9.52 -7.23 0.76
C THR A 408 10.20 -6.83 2.07
N ALA A 409 9.80 -7.46 3.18
CA ALA A 409 10.31 -7.16 4.51
C ALA A 409 10.58 -8.42 5.32
N ILE A 410 11.78 -8.53 5.86
CA ILE A 410 12.23 -9.67 6.67
C ILE A 410 12.40 -9.17 8.11
N ASP A 411 11.70 -9.79 9.07
CA ASP A 411 11.86 -9.49 10.49
C ASP A 411 13.26 -9.92 10.98
N MET A 412 13.98 -8.97 11.57
CA MET A 412 15.35 -9.15 12.09
C MET A 412 15.46 -8.73 13.56
N THR A 413 14.32 -8.56 14.25
CA THR A 413 14.27 -7.98 15.59
C THR A 413 15.10 -8.75 16.61
N ASP A 414 14.95 -10.07 16.68
CA ASP A 414 15.60 -10.90 17.72
C ASP A 414 17.10 -11.12 17.46
N VAL A 415 17.57 -10.89 16.24
CA VAL A 415 18.97 -11.08 15.83
C VAL A 415 19.75 -9.76 15.77
N CYS A 416 19.09 -8.62 16.03
CA CYS A 416 19.72 -7.31 15.98
C CYS A 416 20.79 -7.17 17.08
N HIS A 417 21.99 -6.74 16.70
CA HIS A 417 23.07 -6.55 17.65
C HIS A 417 22.74 -5.44 18.67
N PRO A 418 23.06 -5.61 19.97
CA PRO A 418 22.76 -4.61 21.01
C PRO A 418 23.30 -3.20 20.74
N ASP A 419 24.47 -3.07 20.13
CA ASP A 419 25.00 -1.75 19.75
C ASP A 419 24.13 -1.02 18.71
N ASN A 420 23.56 -1.76 17.75
CA ASN A 420 22.67 -1.18 16.74
C ASN A 420 21.37 -0.76 17.40
N LYS A 421 20.89 -1.54 18.38
CA LYS A 421 19.74 -1.20 19.20
C LYS A 421 19.94 0.09 20.00
N ASP A 422 21.04 0.20 20.76
CA ASP A 422 21.39 1.42 21.51
C ASP A 422 21.49 2.64 20.58
N MET A 423 22.09 2.48 19.41
CA MET A 423 22.17 3.53 18.38
C MET A 423 20.78 4.02 17.96
N ALA A 424 19.86 3.12 17.64
CA ALA A 424 18.50 3.49 17.22
C ALA A 424 17.72 4.19 18.34
N GLU A 425 17.78 3.67 19.57
CA GLU A 425 17.11 4.25 20.74
C GLU A 425 17.66 5.66 21.05
N ARG A 426 18.98 5.83 21.01
CA ARG A 426 19.63 7.14 21.18
C ARG A 426 19.26 8.13 20.08
N THR A 427 19.13 7.66 18.83
CA THR A 427 18.73 8.48 17.68
C THR A 427 17.35 9.07 17.90
N ILE A 428 16.36 8.24 18.22
CA ILE A 428 14.97 8.67 18.46
C ILE A 428 14.86 9.57 19.69
N LYS A 429 15.60 9.24 20.76
CA LYS A 429 15.68 10.09 21.96
C LYS A 429 16.31 11.46 21.69
N ALA A 430 17.34 11.52 20.84
CA ALA A 430 18.02 12.77 20.47
C ALA A 430 17.09 13.72 19.71
N VAL A 431 16.37 13.20 18.72
CA VAL A 431 15.36 13.96 17.96
C VAL A 431 14.18 14.35 18.86
N GLY A 432 13.88 13.54 19.88
CA GLY A 432 12.83 13.81 20.86
C GLY A 432 11.46 13.25 20.47
N LEU A 433 11.45 12.17 19.68
CA LEU A 433 10.26 11.44 19.26
C LEU A 433 9.91 10.36 20.29
N ASP A 434 8.62 10.15 20.53
CA ASP A 434 8.06 9.06 21.33
C ASP A 434 7.85 7.78 20.50
N VAL A 435 7.49 7.94 19.22
CA VAL A 435 7.45 6.88 18.21
C VAL A 435 8.28 7.35 17.03
N GLY A 436 9.24 6.54 16.59
CA GLY A 436 10.11 6.91 15.48
C GLY A 436 10.73 5.72 14.77
N GLY A 437 10.94 5.87 13.47
CA GLY A 437 11.65 4.89 12.64
C GLY A 437 13.02 5.40 12.24
N VAL A 438 14.06 4.59 12.44
CA VAL A 438 15.41 4.85 11.97
C VAL A 438 15.70 3.97 10.76
N ASP A 439 16.09 4.60 9.65
CA ASP A 439 16.55 3.90 8.46
C ASP A 439 18.06 3.75 8.55
N PHE A 440 18.51 2.50 8.64
CA PHE A 440 19.90 2.16 8.92
C PHE A 440 20.46 1.22 7.86
N LEU A 441 21.53 1.67 7.20
CA LEU A 441 22.30 0.86 6.25
C LEU A 441 23.45 0.17 6.97
N ILE A 442 23.46 -1.16 6.91
CA ILE A 442 24.54 -1.99 7.45
C ILE A 442 24.63 -3.30 6.66
N GLN A 443 25.84 -3.82 6.47
CA GLN A 443 26.06 -5.09 5.76
C GLN A 443 25.43 -6.29 6.49
N ASP A 444 25.44 -6.26 7.82
CA ASP A 444 24.93 -7.33 8.67
C ASP A 444 24.44 -6.76 10.02
N ILE A 445 23.12 -6.70 10.21
CA ILE A 445 22.49 -6.15 11.44
C ILE A 445 22.79 -6.97 12.69
N THR A 446 23.30 -8.20 12.54
CA THR A 446 23.67 -9.08 13.65
C THR A 446 25.05 -8.75 14.24
N LYS A 447 25.81 -7.86 13.59
CA LYS A 447 27.11 -7.38 14.04
C LYS A 447 27.04 -5.91 14.46
N SER A 448 27.97 -5.49 15.32
CA SER A 448 28.05 -4.10 15.76
C SER A 448 28.41 -3.17 14.61
N TYR A 449 27.67 -2.08 14.44
CA TYR A 449 28.04 -0.99 13.53
C TYR A 449 29.41 -0.38 13.87
N LYS A 450 29.86 -0.50 15.12
CA LYS A 450 31.17 -0.02 15.56
C LYS A 450 32.31 -0.82 14.92
N ASP A 451 32.06 -2.08 14.59
CA ASP A 451 33.07 -2.99 14.03
C ASP A 451 33.05 -3.03 12.49
N ILE A 452 31.85 -3.09 11.91
CA ILE A 452 31.67 -3.27 10.45
C ILE A 452 31.21 -2.01 9.73
N GLY A 453 31.04 -0.90 10.45
CA GLY A 453 30.45 0.32 9.92
C GLY A 453 28.94 0.22 9.73
N GLY A 454 28.38 1.28 9.18
CA GLY A 454 26.95 1.46 8.94
C GLY A 454 26.60 2.93 9.06
N ALA A 455 25.43 3.33 8.57
CA ALA A 455 24.98 4.71 8.68
C ALA A 455 23.47 4.84 8.76
N ILE A 456 23.02 5.78 9.61
CA ILE A 456 21.64 6.27 9.67
C ILE A 456 21.42 7.15 8.44
N VAL A 457 20.44 6.77 7.63
CA VAL A 457 20.08 7.47 6.39
C VAL A 457 18.97 8.48 6.64
N GLU A 458 17.99 8.10 7.47
CA GLU A 458 16.79 8.92 7.70
C GLU A 458 16.18 8.59 9.07
N VAL A 459 15.52 9.58 9.67
CA VAL A 459 14.67 9.41 10.85
C VAL A 459 13.26 9.85 10.50
N ASN A 460 12.27 9.05 10.85
CA ASN A 460 10.88 9.24 10.47
C ASN A 460 9.99 9.37 11.71
N ALA A 461 9.26 10.48 11.84
CA ALA A 461 8.27 10.69 12.92
C ALA A 461 6.96 9.92 12.71
N ALA A 462 6.64 9.52 11.49
CA ALA A 462 5.47 8.71 11.16
C ALA A 462 5.89 7.37 10.52
N PRO A 463 6.61 6.49 11.26
CA PRO A 463 7.10 5.24 10.69
C PRO A 463 5.95 4.32 10.26
N GLY A 464 6.16 3.59 9.17
CA GLY A 464 5.21 2.59 8.69
C GLY A 464 5.24 1.31 9.53
N PHE A 465 4.09 0.81 9.97
CA PHE A 465 4.01 -0.40 10.81
C PHE A 465 3.85 -1.69 10.01
N ARG A 466 3.36 -1.59 8.76
CA ARG A 466 3.01 -2.74 7.90
C ARG A 466 4.11 -3.80 7.85
N MET A 467 5.36 -3.37 7.68
CA MET A 467 6.52 -4.25 7.58
C MET A 467 6.86 -5.01 8.88
N HIS A 468 6.41 -4.51 10.03
CA HIS A 468 6.63 -5.14 11.33
C HIS A 468 5.45 -6.02 11.72
N VAL A 469 4.21 -5.57 11.44
CA VAL A 469 2.98 -6.31 11.76
C VAL A 469 2.78 -7.50 10.81
N ALA A 470 3.17 -7.37 9.54
CA ALA A 470 3.01 -8.41 8.53
C ALA A 470 4.26 -8.48 7.63
N PRO A 471 5.41 -8.94 8.14
CA PRO A 471 6.60 -9.15 7.31
C PRO A 471 6.36 -10.27 6.30
N SER A 472 7.04 -10.21 5.15
CA SER A 472 6.99 -11.29 4.16
C SER A 472 7.68 -12.56 4.66
N GLU A 473 8.69 -12.40 5.52
CA GLU A 473 9.46 -13.48 6.16
C GLU A 473 9.77 -13.11 7.62
N GLY A 474 9.81 -14.12 8.50
CA GLY A 474 10.07 -13.93 9.92
C GLY A 474 8.79 -13.72 10.75
N LYS A 475 8.95 -13.22 11.97
CA LYS A 475 7.87 -13.18 12.97
C LYS A 475 7.14 -11.83 12.95
N PRO A 476 5.79 -11.81 12.81
CA PRO A 476 4.98 -10.62 13.09
C PRO A 476 5.25 -10.01 14.47
N ARG A 477 5.37 -8.69 14.53
CA ARG A 477 5.58 -7.92 15.77
C ARG A 477 4.33 -7.11 16.07
N ASP A 478 3.79 -7.31 17.27
CA ASP A 478 2.71 -6.48 17.81
C ASP A 478 3.32 -5.13 18.26
N VAL A 479 3.22 -4.14 17.39
CA VAL A 479 3.75 -2.79 17.58
C VAL A 479 2.65 -1.73 17.72
N ALA A 480 1.37 -2.16 17.77
CA ALA A 480 0.18 -1.32 17.66
C ALA A 480 -0.52 -1.06 19.01
#